data_AF-A0A3C8CBU7-F1
#
_entry.id   AF-A0A3C8CBU7-F1
#
_cell.length_a   1.000
_cell.length_b   1.000
_cell.length_c   1.000
_cell.angle_alpha   90.00
_cell.angle_beta   90.00
_cell.angle_gamma   90.00
#
_symmetry.space_group_name_H-M   'P 1'
#
loop_
_entity.id
_entity.type
_entity.pdbx_description
1 polymer ?
#
loop_
_entity_poly.entity_id
_entity_poly.type
_entity_poly.pdbx_seq_one_letter_code
_entity_poly.pdbx_strand_id
1 'polypeptide(L)' 'RFSLKGAQIGLTICEDIWEESGPGKTLCQKGGVDLLLNISSSPYHKGKGKARRQMIIKRAKYYKCPIAYV' A
#
# COMPACT_ATOMS: atom_id res chain seq x y z
N ARG A 1 -7.06 9.82 3.76
CA ARG A 1 -6.72 9.16 5.05
C ARG A 1 -7.86 9.40 6.02
N PHE A 2 -8.08 8.49 6.98
CA PHE A 2 -9.09 8.63 8.02
C PHE A 2 -8.58 8.09 9.35
N SER A 3 -9.18 8.52 10.47
CA SER A 3 -8.85 8.02 11.80
C SER A 3 -9.78 6.86 12.17
N LEU A 4 -9.22 5.76 12.68
CA LEU A 4 -9.99 4.64 13.20
C LEU A 4 -9.32 4.12 14.46
N LYS A 5 -10.05 4.16 15.59
CA LYS A 5 -9.55 3.69 16.91
C LYS A 5 -8.17 4.28 17.28
N GLY A 6 -7.93 5.54 16.93
CA GLY A 6 -6.67 6.23 17.21
C GLY A 6 -5.55 6.03 16.18
N ALA A 7 -5.71 5.13 15.21
CA ALA A 7 -4.77 4.95 14.11
C ALA A 7 -5.17 5.77 12.87
N GLN A 8 -4.18 6.34 12.19
CA GLN A 8 -4.34 7.03 10.91
C GLN A 8 -4.18 6.05 9.75
N ILE A 9 -5.25 5.84 8.99
CA ILE A 9 -5.27 4.89 7.87
C ILE A 9 -5.17 5.65 6.54
N GLY A 10 -4.12 5.34 5.78
CA GLY A 10 -3.97 5.75 4.38
C GLY A 10 -4.71 4.79 3.46
N LEU A 11 -5.26 5.30 2.36
CA LEU A 11 -5.99 4.49 1.38
C LEU A 11 -5.39 4.68 -0.01
N THR A 12 -5.19 3.58 -0.72
CA THR A 12 -4.85 3.52 -2.15
C THR A 12 -5.73 2.48 -2.83
N ILE A 13 -5.93 2.59 -4.14
CA ILE A 13 -6.76 1.67 -4.91
C ILE A 13 -5.92 1.02 -6.00
N CYS A 14 -5.95 -0.32 -6.05
CA CYS A 14 -5.37 -1.14 -7.12
C CYS A 14 -3.94 -0.69 -7.54
N GLU A 15 -3.78 -0.10 -8.71
CA GLU A 15 -2.50 0.31 -9.31
C GLU A 15 -1.79 1.49 -8.64
N ASP A 16 -2.47 2.25 -7.78
CA ASP A 16 -1.87 3.39 -7.04
C ASP A 16 -0.58 3.02 -6.28
N ILE A 17 -0.44 1.75 -5.88
CA ILE A 17 0.72 1.25 -5.13
C ILE A 17 1.87 0.75 -6.04
N TRP A 18 1.65 0.63 -7.34
CA TRP A 18 2.63 0.06 -8.27
C TRP A 18 3.81 1.01 -8.47
N GLU A 19 3.55 2.31 -8.56
CA GLU A 19 4.59 3.33 -8.67
C GLU A 19 5.27 3.55 -7.30
N GLU A 20 6.61 3.49 -7.27
CA GLU A 20 7.40 3.64 -6.05
C GLU A 20 7.33 5.05 -5.48
N SER A 21 7.26 6.04 -6.36
CA SER A 21 7.10 7.44 -5.97
C SER A 21 5.64 7.91 -6.04
N GLY A 22 4.69 6.97 -6.09
CA GLY A 22 3.28 7.24 -6.25
C GLY A 22 2.57 7.70 -4.97
N PRO A 23 1.22 7.74 -5.00
CA PRO A 23 0.39 8.21 -3.88
C PRO A 23 0.68 7.53 -2.54
N GLY A 24 0.99 6.23 -2.57
CA GLY A 24 1.34 5.45 -1.38
C GLY A 24 2.53 6.04 -0.60
N LYS A 25 3.56 6.52 -1.31
CA LYS A 25 4.73 7.16 -0.67
C LYS A 25 4.34 8.43 0.05
N THR A 26 3.59 9.31 -0.62
CA THR A 26 3.16 10.60 -0.06
C THR A 26 2.30 10.40 1.18
N LEU A 27 1.35 9.45 1.13
CA LEU A 27 0.51 9.12 2.27
C LEU A 27 1.35 8.61 3.47
N CYS A 28 2.27 7.67 3.23
CA CYS A 28 3.08 7.08 4.30
C CYS A 28 4.11 8.06 4.89
N GLN A 29 4.90 8.73 4.04
CA GLN A 29 6.03 9.53 4.50
C GLN A 29 5.64 10.96 4.90
N LYS A 30 4.60 11.54 4.28
CA LYS A 30 4.17 12.92 4.56
C LYS A 30 2.80 13.00 5.23
N GLY A 31 1.93 12.03 4.98
CA GLY A 31 0.56 12.02 5.48
C GLY A 31 0.40 11.48 6.91
N GLY A 32 1.49 10.99 7.54
CA GLY A 32 1.48 10.49 8.91
C GLY A 32 0.47 9.37 9.12
N VAL A 33 0.48 8.35 8.25
CA VAL A 33 -0.40 7.19 8.37
C VAL A 33 0.34 6.03 9.03
N ASP A 34 -0.35 5.36 9.95
CA ASP A 34 0.16 4.20 10.69
C ASP A 34 0.02 2.90 9.87
N LEU A 35 -0.94 2.88 8.93
CA LEU A 35 -1.21 1.75 8.03
C LEU A 35 -1.64 2.28 6.66
N LEU A 36 -1.06 1.72 5.60
CA LEU A 36 -1.57 1.88 4.24
C LEU A 36 -2.49 0.71 3.89
N LEU A 37 -3.79 0.97 3.72
CA LEU A 37 -4.74 0.03 3.16
C LEU A 37 -4.78 0.19 1.63
N ASN A 38 -4.57 -0.90 0.92
CA ASN A 38 -4.76 -0.99 -0.52
C ASN A 38 -5.91 -1.95 -0.83
N ILE A 39 -6.97 -1.44 -1.47
CA ILE A 39 -8.11 -2.23 -1.93
C ILE A 39 -7.93 -2.50 -3.43
N SER A 40 -7.93 -3.77 -3.82
CA SER A 40 -7.51 -4.21 -5.14
C SER A 40 -8.49 -5.21 -5.76
N SER A 41 -8.75 -5.04 -7.06
CA SER A 41 -9.40 -6.05 -7.91
C SER A 41 -8.43 -6.51 -8.99
N SER A 42 -7.37 -7.19 -8.56
CA SER A 42 -6.21 -7.49 -9.42
C SER A 42 -6.32 -8.89 -10.02
N PRO A 43 -6.59 -9.04 -11.34
CA PRO A 43 -6.94 -10.32 -11.96
C PRO A 43 -5.84 -11.36 -11.84
N TYR A 44 -6.19 -12.65 -11.82
CA TYR A 44 -5.20 -13.72 -11.70
C TYR A 44 -4.41 -13.93 -13.00
N HIS A 45 -3.11 -14.20 -12.86
CA HIS A 45 -2.32 -14.95 -13.83
C HIS A 45 -1.21 -15.73 -13.11
N LYS A 46 -0.66 -16.76 -13.76
CA LYS A 46 0.43 -17.57 -13.22
C LYS A 46 1.60 -16.66 -12.80
N GLY A 47 2.11 -16.85 -11.59
CA GLY A 47 3.23 -16.07 -11.04
C GLY A 47 2.86 -14.70 -10.43
N LYS A 48 1.66 -14.16 -10.68
CA LYS A 48 1.26 -12.83 -10.20
C LYS A 48 1.35 -12.67 -8.69
N GLY A 49 0.95 -13.70 -7.93
CA GLY A 49 0.97 -13.65 -6.46
C GLY A 49 2.37 -13.42 -5.89
N LYS A 50 3.40 -14.06 -6.48
CA LYS A 50 4.80 -13.89 -6.06
C LYS A 50 5.31 -12.50 -6.41
N ALA A 51 5.08 -12.04 -7.63
CA ALA A 51 5.47 -10.70 -8.08
C ALA A 51 4.80 -9.60 -7.23
N ARG A 52 3.49 -9.74 -6.98
CA ARG A 52 2.72 -8.84 -6.12
C ARG A 52 3.27 -8.80 -4.70
N ARG A 53 3.54 -9.96 -4.08
CA ARG A 53 4.13 -10.03 -2.74
C ARG A 53 5.48 -9.33 -2.67
N GLN A 54 6.34 -9.54 -3.66
CA GLN A 54 7.66 -8.88 -3.73
C GLN A 54 7.52 -7.36 -3.85
N MET A 55 6.61 -6.89 -4.70
CA MET A 55 6.30 -5.46 -4.84
C MET A 55 5.84 -4.86 -3.51
N ILE A 56 4.85 -5.47 -2.84
CA ILE A 56 4.33 -4.97 -1.55
C ILE A 56 5.42 -4.93 -0.48
N ILE A 57 6.28 -5.96 -0.40
CA ILE A 57 7.41 -5.97 0.55
C ILE A 57 8.36 -4.81 0.27
N LYS A 58 8.70 -4.55 -1.00
CA LYS A 58 9.57 -3.43 -1.38
C LYS A 58 8.94 -2.10 -0.97
N ARG A 59 7.64 -1.93 -1.22
CA ARG A 59 6.88 -0.73 -0.87
C ARG A 59 6.82 -0.51 0.64
N ALA A 60 6.45 -1.51 1.42
CA ALA A 60 6.37 -1.41 2.87
C ALA A 60 7.73 -0.99 3.50
N LYS A 61 8.83 -1.60 3.02
CA LYS A 61 10.19 -1.23 3.46
C LYS A 61 10.57 0.20 3.09
N TYR A 62 10.32 0.60 1.84
CA TYR A 62 10.67 1.92 1.35
C TYR A 62 9.83 3.04 1.99
N TYR A 63 8.54 2.79 2.17
CA TYR A 63 7.60 3.72 2.81
C TYR A 63 7.78 3.79 4.32
N LYS A 64 8.44 2.79 4.93
CA LYS A 64 8.52 2.60 6.39
C LYS A 64 7.13 2.56 7.03
N CYS A 65 6.17 1.92 6.35
CA CYS A 65 4.78 1.84 6.76
C CYS A 65 4.24 0.43 6.48
N PRO A 66 3.52 -0.19 7.42
CA PRO A 66 2.77 -1.42 7.17
C PRO A 66 1.77 -1.26 6.03
N ILE A 67 1.56 -2.34 5.25
CA ILE A 67 0.62 -2.34 4.12
C ILE A 67 -0.33 -3.52 4.25
N ALA A 68 -1.63 -3.23 4.32
CA ALA A 68 -2.69 -4.23 4.15
C ALA A 68 -3.14 -4.21 2.68
N TYR A 69 -2.99 -5.33 1.98
CA TYR A 69 -3.41 -5.48 0.59
C TYR A 69 -4.57 -6.48 0.55
N VAL A 70 -5.73 -6.03 0.05
CA VAL A 70 -6.97 -6.82 -0.02
C VAL A 70 -7.45 -6.88 -1.46
#